data_AF-S6BBY4-F1
#
_entry.id   AF-S6BBY4-F1
#
_cell.length_a   1.000
_cell.length_b   1.000
_cell.length_c   1.000
_cell.angle_alpha   90.00
_cell.angle_beta   90.00
_cell.angle_gamma   90.00
#
_symmetry.space_group_name_H-M   'P 1'
#
loop_
_entity.id
_entity.type
_entity.pdbx_description
1 polymer ?
#
loop_
_entity_poly.entity_id
_entity_poly.type
_entity_poly.pdbx_seq_one_letter_code
_entity_poly.pdbx_strand_id
1 'polypeptide(L)'
;MIPMKRTGRTLTLGCLLLFLPLLANAGGNSLLIPATGRCNLNSLPENLSEAVSACQQAAKAGDAEAQYELGEFFYDGKRTPRDLPQALQWFEQASLKGHAQAQLRLGNMFFRGEGVPANNVQAYIVLKMAAVNGSDEAMDSADLVAAQMRSDELEIATQVLGQIFRNYLLELQAADGSSPFSPLP
;
A
#
# COMPACT_ATOMS: atom_id res chain seq x y z
N MET A 1 -9.23 -61.28 -37.59
CA MET A 1 -9.97 -62.31 -36.83
C MET A 1 -10.64 -61.61 -35.64
N ILE A 2 -11.96 -61.32 -35.71
CA ILE A 2 -12.87 -60.97 -34.57
C ILE A 2 -12.57 -59.65 -33.78
N PRO A 3 -13.57 -58.84 -33.35
CA PRO A 3 -14.86 -58.42 -33.93
C PRO A 3 -14.68 -57.02 -34.60
N MET A 4 -15.37 -55.85 -34.49
CA MET A 4 -16.69 -55.30 -34.02
C MET A 4 -17.11 -54.20 -35.07
N LYS A 5 -18.23 -53.44 -35.13
CA LYS A 5 -19.47 -53.15 -34.33
C LYS A 5 -19.32 -52.11 -33.17
N ARG A 6 -20.27 -51.20 -32.87
CA ARG A 6 -21.63 -50.90 -33.39
C ARG A 6 -22.12 -49.47 -32.99
N THR A 7 -23.12 -48.93 -33.71
CA THR A 7 -24.11 -47.86 -33.30
C THR A 7 -23.61 -46.46 -32.89
N GLY A 8 -24.37 -45.37 -33.02
CA GLY A 8 -25.72 -45.19 -33.62
C GLY A 8 -26.18 -43.72 -33.59
N ARG A 9 -27.12 -43.33 -34.47
CA ARG A 9 -27.75 -41.98 -34.54
C ARG A 9 -29.20 -42.02 -34.05
N THR A 10 -29.62 -41.06 -33.21
CA THR A 10 -30.97 -40.42 -33.19
C THR A 10 -31.05 -39.31 -32.12
N LEU A 11 -32.17 -38.56 -32.14
CA LEU A 11 -32.61 -37.54 -31.16
C LEU A 11 -31.91 -36.16 -31.27
N THR A 12 -32.60 -35.02 -31.35
CA THR A 12 -34.02 -34.72 -31.70
C THR A 12 -34.12 -33.28 -32.25
N LEU A 13 -35.28 -32.86 -32.74
CA LEU A 13 -35.62 -31.42 -32.88
C LEU A 13 -36.14 -30.85 -31.56
N GLY A 14 -35.85 -29.57 -31.31
CA GLY A 14 -36.37 -28.80 -30.18
C GLY A 14 -36.25 -27.29 -30.46
N CYS A 15 -37.09 -26.77 -31.35
CA CYS A 15 -37.06 -25.36 -31.73
C CYS A 15 -37.92 -24.51 -30.78
N LEU A 16 -37.35 -23.47 -30.19
CA LEU A 16 -38.13 -22.42 -29.53
C LEU A 16 -37.37 -21.08 -29.60
N LEU A 17 -37.61 -20.32 -30.67
CA LEU A 17 -37.20 -18.93 -30.78
C LEU A 17 -38.09 -18.07 -29.88
N LEU A 18 -37.50 -17.33 -28.94
CA LEU A 18 -38.11 -16.15 -28.34
C LEU A 18 -37.13 -14.98 -28.43
N PHE A 19 -37.68 -13.79 -28.63
CA PHE A 19 -36.91 -12.60 -28.97
C PHE A 19 -36.31 -11.90 -27.74
N LEU A 20 -35.26 -11.12 -28.03
CA LEU A 20 -34.58 -10.13 -27.19
C LEU A 20 -35.54 -9.26 -26.36
N PRO A 21 -35.12 -8.77 -25.17
CA PRO A 21 -34.16 -7.65 -25.15
C PRO A 21 -32.81 -7.95 -24.48
N LEU A 22 -31.74 -7.33 -25.00
CA LEU A 22 -30.58 -7.01 -24.17
C LEU A 22 -30.98 -5.91 -23.18
N LEU A 23 -31.07 -6.25 -21.90
CA LEU A 23 -30.96 -5.26 -20.82
C LEU A 23 -29.52 -5.30 -20.31
N ALA A 24 -28.73 -4.30 -20.72
CA ALA A 24 -27.40 -4.09 -20.18
C ALA A 24 -27.53 -3.57 -18.73
N ASN A 25 -27.38 -4.47 -17.76
CA ASN A 25 -27.28 -4.07 -16.35
C ASN A 25 -25.80 -3.99 -15.95
N ALA A 26 -25.28 -2.77 -15.83
CA ALA A 26 -23.94 -2.50 -15.31
C ALA A 26 -23.94 -2.63 -13.78
N GLY A 27 -23.89 -3.86 -13.28
CA GLY A 27 -23.78 -4.17 -11.85
C GLY A 27 -23.00 -5.47 -11.67
N GLY A 28 -21.76 -5.38 -11.17
CA GLY A 28 -20.88 -6.53 -11.00
C GLY A 28 -21.45 -7.54 -10.00
N ASN A 29 -21.54 -8.81 -10.38
CA ASN A 29 -22.07 -9.87 -9.53
C ASN A 29 -21.16 -10.11 -8.31
N SER A 30 -21.54 -9.56 -7.15
CA SER A 30 -20.82 -9.70 -5.88
C SER A 30 -21.05 -11.07 -5.23
N LEU A 31 -20.47 -12.12 -5.82
CA LEU A 31 -20.45 -13.47 -5.25
C LEU A 31 -19.08 -14.13 -5.50
N LEU A 32 -18.57 -14.80 -4.45
CA LEU A 32 -17.38 -15.68 -4.44
C LEU A 32 -15.98 -15.03 -4.51
N ILE A 33 -15.86 -13.78 -4.06
CA ILE A 33 -14.75 -13.28 -3.21
C ILE A 33 -15.31 -12.02 -2.52
N PRO A 34 -15.09 -11.79 -1.21
CA PRO A 34 -15.27 -10.46 -0.66
C PRO A 34 -14.20 -9.59 -1.31
N ALA A 35 -14.59 -8.74 -2.26
CA ALA A 35 -13.67 -7.75 -2.79
C ALA A 35 -13.16 -6.96 -1.58
N THR A 36 -11.85 -7.05 -1.31
CA THR A 36 -11.15 -6.11 -0.45
C THR A 36 -11.13 -4.79 -1.19
N GLY A 37 -12.29 -4.12 -1.18
CA GLY A 37 -12.54 -2.85 -1.85
C GLY A 37 -11.48 -1.91 -1.34
N ARG A 38 -10.55 -1.55 -2.23
CA ARG A 38 -9.35 -0.78 -1.88
C ARG A 38 -9.79 0.39 -1.02
N CYS A 39 -9.26 0.47 0.19
CA CYS A 39 -9.60 1.56 1.08
C CYS A 39 -9.35 2.86 0.32
N ASN A 40 -10.40 3.65 0.15
CA ASN A 40 -10.34 4.89 -0.60
C ASN A 40 -11.31 5.88 0.04
N LEU A 41 -10.86 6.48 1.13
CA LEU A 41 -11.53 7.57 1.83
C LEU A 41 -11.31 8.89 1.09
N ASN A 42 -10.41 8.92 0.10
CA ASN A 42 -10.17 10.07 -0.76
C ASN A 42 -11.30 10.38 -1.77
N SER A 43 -12.02 9.38 -2.28
CA SER A 43 -13.26 9.57 -3.07
C SER A 43 -14.46 9.96 -2.18
N LEU A 44 -15.59 10.36 -2.77
CA LEU A 44 -16.85 10.61 -2.04
C LEU A 44 -17.64 9.31 -1.93
N PRO A 45 -17.73 8.65 -0.75
CA PRO A 45 -18.52 7.44 -0.60
C PRO A 45 -19.97 7.82 -0.27
N GLU A 46 -20.96 7.12 -0.86
CA GLU A 46 -22.38 7.33 -0.53
C GLU A 46 -22.67 7.09 0.96
N ASN A 47 -21.88 6.23 1.62
CA ASN A 47 -21.86 6.06 3.07
C ASN A 47 -20.43 6.12 3.63
N LEU A 48 -20.00 7.32 4.04
CA LEU A 48 -18.68 7.54 4.61
C LEU A 48 -18.42 6.73 5.89
N SER A 49 -19.43 6.50 6.72
CA SER A 49 -19.27 5.78 7.99
C SER A 49 -18.91 4.30 7.77
N GLU A 50 -19.59 3.66 6.81
CA GLU A 50 -19.29 2.28 6.40
C GLU A 50 -17.93 2.17 5.71
N ALA A 51 -17.57 3.14 4.85
CA ALA A 51 -16.25 3.19 4.21
C ALA A 51 -15.11 3.30 5.24
N VAL A 52 -15.22 4.21 6.22
CA VAL A 52 -14.23 4.35 7.31
C VAL A 52 -14.18 3.07 8.15
N SER A 53 -15.32 2.45 8.45
CA SER A 53 -15.37 1.19 9.19
C SER A 53 -14.67 0.03 8.45
N ALA A 54 -14.88 -0.10 7.13
CA ALA A 54 -14.22 -1.10 6.30
C ALA A 54 -12.70 -0.86 6.21
N CYS A 55 -12.28 0.38 5.99
CA CYS A 55 -10.87 0.79 6.03
C CYS A 55 -10.21 0.47 7.37
N GLN A 56 -10.86 0.76 8.50
CA GLN A 56 -10.34 0.42 9.82
C GLN A 56 -10.21 -1.09 10.03
N GLN A 57 -11.06 -1.92 9.42
CA GLN A 57 -10.94 -3.38 9.49
C GLN A 57 -9.74 -3.88 8.67
N ALA A 58 -9.57 -3.40 7.44
CA ALA A 58 -8.41 -3.72 6.60
C ALA A 58 -7.08 -3.25 7.24
N ALA A 59 -7.04 -2.03 7.77
CA ALA A 59 -5.87 -1.48 8.45
C ALA A 59 -5.51 -2.26 9.72
N LYS A 60 -6.50 -2.74 10.49
CA LYS A 60 -6.28 -3.64 11.65
C LYS A 60 -5.84 -5.05 11.23
N ALA A 61 -6.21 -5.52 10.04
CA ALA A 61 -5.66 -6.73 9.43
C ALA A 61 -4.25 -6.54 8.86
N GLY A 62 -3.70 -5.31 8.89
CA GLY A 62 -2.33 -5.00 8.47
C GLY A 62 -2.18 -4.62 7.00
N ASP A 63 -3.26 -4.24 6.32
CA ASP A 63 -3.23 -3.64 4.99
C ASP A 63 -2.57 -2.25 5.05
N ALA A 64 -1.45 -2.06 4.33
CA ALA A 64 -0.66 -0.83 4.37
C ALA A 64 -1.32 0.34 3.59
N GLU A 65 -2.09 0.04 2.54
CA GLU A 65 -2.84 1.04 1.77
C GLU A 65 -4.00 1.57 2.63
N ALA A 66 -4.72 0.67 3.32
CA ALA A 66 -5.78 1.06 4.24
C ALA A 66 -5.27 1.84 5.46
N GLN A 67 -4.06 1.54 5.92
CA GLN A 67 -3.37 2.36 6.93
C GLN A 67 -3.03 3.75 6.36
N TYR A 68 -2.43 3.83 5.17
CA TYR A 68 -2.13 5.11 4.52
C TYR A 68 -3.36 6.00 4.27
N GLU A 69 -4.45 5.43 3.74
CA GLU A 69 -5.69 6.17 3.45
C GLU A 69 -6.44 6.62 4.72
N LEU A 70 -6.32 5.90 5.84
CA LEU A 70 -6.74 6.41 7.15
C LEU A 70 -5.84 7.56 7.63
N GLY A 71 -4.52 7.46 7.41
CA GLY A 71 -3.57 8.54 7.66
C GLY A 71 -3.95 9.83 6.94
N GLU A 72 -4.16 9.75 5.62
CA GLU A 72 -4.65 10.87 4.80
C GLU A 72 -5.99 11.39 5.32
N PHE A 73 -6.98 10.51 5.58
CA PHE A 73 -8.30 10.90 6.05
C PHE A 73 -8.28 11.79 7.30
N PHE A 74 -7.45 11.45 8.30
CA PHE A 74 -7.29 12.25 9.52
C PHE A 74 -6.34 13.45 9.34
N TYR A 75 -5.33 13.36 8.47
CA TYR A 75 -4.40 14.45 8.16
C TYR A 75 -5.06 15.60 7.39
N ASP A 76 -5.96 15.27 6.48
CA ASP A 76 -6.53 16.20 5.49
C ASP A 76 -7.68 17.04 6.10
N GLY A 77 -8.41 16.49 7.07
CA GLY A 77 -9.46 17.20 7.82
C GLY A 77 -10.70 17.61 7.00
N LYS A 78 -10.82 17.15 5.75
CA LYS A 78 -11.90 17.57 4.81
C LYS A 78 -13.25 16.89 5.05
N ARG A 79 -13.25 15.71 5.70
CA ARG A 79 -14.42 14.83 5.92
C ARG A 79 -14.61 14.39 7.38
N THR A 80 -13.68 14.78 8.24
CA THR A 80 -13.61 14.54 9.69
C THR A 80 -12.85 15.72 10.30
N PRO A 81 -13.03 16.07 11.58
CA PRO A 81 -12.06 16.94 12.26
C PRO A 81 -10.62 16.43 12.05
N ARG A 82 -9.69 17.34 11.80
CA ARG A 82 -8.26 17.03 11.56
C ARG A 82 -7.63 16.48 12.84
N ASP A 83 -7.06 15.28 12.78
CA ASP A 83 -6.39 14.62 13.90
C ASP A 83 -4.98 14.19 13.47
N LEU A 84 -3.99 15.04 13.78
CA LEU A 84 -2.60 14.78 13.40
C LEU A 84 -1.95 13.64 14.21
N PRO A 85 -2.17 13.49 15.53
CA PRO A 85 -1.74 12.30 16.27
C PRO A 85 -2.28 10.99 15.69
N GLN A 86 -3.56 10.94 15.31
CA GLN A 86 -4.13 9.74 14.69
C GLN A 86 -3.61 9.51 13.27
N ALA A 87 -3.41 10.56 12.48
CA ALA A 87 -2.76 10.46 11.17
C ALA A 87 -1.33 9.90 11.27
N LEU A 88 -0.53 10.43 12.21
CA LEU A 88 0.84 9.98 12.48
C LEU A 88 0.87 8.48 12.77
N GLN A 89 0.04 8.00 13.70
CA GLN A 89 -0.04 6.58 14.07
C GLN A 89 -0.38 5.66 12.89
N TRP A 90 -1.20 6.11 11.94
CA TRP A 90 -1.54 5.35 10.75
C TRP A 90 -0.42 5.37 9.69
N PHE A 91 0.22 6.53 9.47
CA PHE A 91 1.39 6.63 8.60
C PHE A 91 2.59 5.84 9.15
N GLU A 92 2.81 5.79 10.47
CA GLU A 92 3.83 4.95 11.10
C GLU A 92 3.62 3.47 10.82
N GLN A 93 2.40 2.95 10.96
CA GLN A 93 2.09 1.54 10.69
C GLN A 93 2.30 1.17 9.21
N ALA A 94 1.88 2.03 8.27
CA ALA A 94 2.12 1.85 6.84
C ALA A 94 3.60 2.01 6.47
N SER A 95 4.30 2.95 7.12
CA SER A 95 5.74 3.21 6.96
C SER A 95 6.59 1.98 7.33
N LEU A 96 6.26 1.33 8.45
CA LEU A 96 6.91 0.07 8.89
C LEU A 96 6.68 -1.11 7.93
N LYS A 97 5.75 -0.99 6.97
CA LYS A 97 5.46 -1.98 5.92
C LYS A 97 6.05 -1.60 4.56
N GLY A 98 6.88 -0.56 4.49
CA GLY A 98 7.50 -0.10 3.24
C GLY A 98 6.58 0.78 2.37
N HIS A 99 5.44 1.27 2.88
CA HIS A 99 4.51 2.06 2.07
C HIS A 99 5.08 3.45 1.77
N ALA A 100 5.67 3.61 0.58
CA ALA A 100 6.48 4.78 0.21
C ALA A 100 5.78 6.13 0.39
N GLN A 101 4.48 6.23 0.06
CA GLN A 101 3.71 7.46 0.25
C GLN A 101 3.40 7.76 1.73
N ALA A 102 3.28 6.73 2.57
CA ALA A 102 3.16 6.92 4.02
C ALA A 102 4.50 7.35 4.63
N GLN A 103 5.62 6.82 4.13
CA GLN A 103 6.96 7.26 4.50
C GLN A 103 7.19 8.72 4.06
N LEU A 104 6.77 9.11 2.85
CA LEU A 104 6.82 10.51 2.39
C LEU A 104 6.03 11.44 3.32
N ARG A 105 4.78 11.08 3.68
CA ARG A 105 3.96 11.86 4.62
C ARG A 105 4.58 11.95 6.01
N LEU A 106 4.98 10.81 6.58
CA LEU A 106 5.58 10.73 7.92
C LEU A 106 6.89 11.52 8.03
N GLY A 107 7.79 11.39 7.05
CA GLY A 107 9.03 12.15 6.99
C GLY A 107 8.79 13.66 6.87
N ASN A 108 7.78 14.05 6.09
CA ASN A 108 7.33 15.45 6.02
C ASN A 108 6.74 15.96 7.33
N MET A 109 5.98 15.14 8.08
CA MET A 109 5.44 15.51 9.39
C MET A 109 6.55 15.68 10.43
N PHE A 110 7.57 14.79 10.44
CA PHE A 110 8.77 14.96 11.26
C PHE A 110 9.57 16.21 10.88
N PHE A 111 9.65 16.58 9.60
CA PHE A 111 10.36 17.79 9.19
C PHE A 111 9.65 19.07 9.63
N ARG A 112 8.32 19.15 9.44
CA ARG A 112 7.52 20.35 9.73
C ARG A 112 7.02 20.45 11.17
N GLY A 113 7.16 19.39 11.97
CA GLY A 113 6.63 19.34 13.35
C GLY A 113 5.10 19.20 13.40
N GLU A 114 4.50 18.48 12.45
CA GLU A 114 3.04 18.40 12.30
C GLU A 114 2.46 17.28 13.17
N GLY A 115 1.93 17.64 14.35
CA GLY A 115 1.37 16.69 15.32
C GLY A 115 2.41 15.91 16.12
N VAL A 116 3.69 16.12 15.83
CA VAL A 116 4.87 15.51 16.47
C VAL A 116 5.97 16.59 16.57
N PRO A 117 6.87 16.58 17.58
CA PRO A 117 8.00 17.49 17.59
C PRO A 117 8.88 17.35 16.33
N ALA A 118 9.37 18.47 15.80
CA ALA A 118 10.19 18.44 14.59
C ALA A 118 11.54 17.73 14.84
N ASN A 119 11.95 16.87 13.91
CA ASN A 119 13.17 16.08 13.99
C ASN A 119 13.76 15.77 12.60
N ASN A 120 14.80 16.52 12.21
CA ASN A 120 15.45 16.37 10.91
C ASN A 120 16.13 15.00 10.73
N VAL A 121 16.62 14.36 11.80
CA VAL A 121 17.21 13.01 11.73
C VAL A 121 16.15 11.97 11.37
N GLN A 122 15.00 11.98 12.07
CA GLN A 122 13.89 11.07 11.75
C GLN A 122 13.30 11.37 10.36
N ALA A 123 13.12 12.64 10.02
CA ALA A 123 12.65 13.05 8.69
C ALA A 123 13.56 12.52 7.58
N TYR A 124 14.87 12.77 7.64
CA TYR A 124 15.81 12.33 6.62
C TYR A 124 15.85 10.81 6.47
N ILE A 125 15.91 10.05 7.57
CA ILE A 125 15.91 8.58 7.54
C ILE A 125 14.64 8.06 6.84
N VAL A 126 13.46 8.55 7.23
CA VAL A 126 12.19 8.08 6.65
C VAL A 126 12.03 8.51 5.18
N LEU A 127 12.50 9.69 4.79
CA LEU A 127 12.45 10.15 3.39
C LEU A 127 13.44 9.38 2.48
N LYS A 128 14.65 9.04 2.94
CA LYS A 128 15.54 8.16 2.17
C LYS A 128 14.96 6.74 2.05
N MET A 129 14.23 6.23 3.07
CA MET A 129 13.49 4.97 2.93
C MET A 129 12.33 5.09 1.92
N ALA A 130 11.58 6.19 1.92
CA ALA A 130 10.51 6.44 0.94
C ALA A 130 11.03 6.43 -0.50
N ALA A 131 12.20 7.05 -0.75
CA ALA A 131 12.85 7.04 -2.05
C ALA A 131 13.26 5.61 -2.49
N VAL A 132 13.82 4.80 -1.58
CA VAL A 132 14.15 3.38 -1.85
C VAL A 132 12.91 2.55 -2.17
N ASN A 133 11.77 2.85 -1.54
CA ASN A 133 10.49 2.17 -1.79
C ASN A 133 9.70 2.76 -2.98
N GLY A 134 10.27 3.67 -3.78
CA GLY A 134 9.67 4.16 -5.02
C GLY A 134 8.84 5.45 -4.91
N SER A 135 9.09 6.30 -3.91
CA SER A 135 8.56 7.66 -3.86
C SER A 135 9.59 8.65 -4.41
N ASP A 136 9.52 8.97 -5.71
CA ASP A 136 10.46 9.88 -6.38
C ASP A 136 10.58 11.25 -5.68
N GLU A 137 9.45 11.83 -5.27
CA GLU A 137 9.36 13.12 -4.52
C GLU A 137 10.11 13.12 -3.16
N ALA A 138 10.45 11.94 -2.64
CA ALA A 138 11.11 11.84 -1.34
C ALA A 138 12.61 12.14 -1.39
N MET A 139 13.25 12.07 -2.57
CA MET A 139 14.66 12.45 -2.71
C MET A 139 14.82 13.97 -2.53
N ASP A 140 14.05 14.77 -3.28
CA ASP A 140 14.00 16.23 -3.15
C ASP A 140 13.65 16.65 -1.72
N SER A 141 12.65 15.97 -1.13
CA SER A 141 12.25 16.20 0.28
C SER A 141 13.40 15.91 1.25
N ALA A 142 14.15 14.82 1.06
CA ALA A 142 15.28 14.48 1.92
C ALA A 142 16.46 15.46 1.77
N ASP A 143 16.72 15.94 0.56
CA ASP A 143 17.82 16.88 0.31
C ASP A 143 17.49 18.27 0.91
N LEU A 144 16.21 18.67 0.91
CA LEU A 144 15.72 19.85 1.65
C LEU A 144 15.88 19.71 3.18
N VAL A 145 15.71 18.51 3.74
CA VAL A 145 15.99 18.24 5.17
C VAL A 145 17.49 18.28 5.43
N ALA A 146 18.30 17.63 4.61
CA ALA A 146 19.76 17.57 4.76
C ALA A 146 20.41 18.95 4.74
N ALA A 147 19.90 19.88 3.93
CA ALA A 147 20.31 21.28 3.91
C ALA A 147 20.09 22.04 5.25
N GLN A 148 19.30 21.48 6.18
CA GLN A 148 19.04 22.02 7.52
C GLN A 148 19.61 21.15 8.65
N MET A 149 20.33 20.07 8.35
CA MET A 149 20.97 19.21 9.34
C MET A 149 22.37 19.70 9.67
N ARG A 150 22.79 19.55 10.93
CA ARG A 150 24.21 19.63 11.26
C ARG A 150 24.95 18.40 10.77
N SER A 151 26.28 18.50 10.63
CA SER A 151 27.13 17.38 10.22
C SER A 151 27.01 16.16 11.14
N ASP A 152 26.86 16.35 12.45
CA ASP A 152 26.66 15.27 13.43
C ASP A 152 25.30 14.57 13.25
N GLU A 153 24.25 15.31 12.92
CA GLU A 153 22.91 14.77 12.66
C GLU A 153 22.89 13.95 11.36
N LEU A 154 23.56 14.46 10.31
CA LEU A 154 23.66 13.78 9.02
C LEU A 154 24.53 12.52 9.12
N GLU A 155 25.60 12.55 9.93
CA GLU A 155 26.39 11.36 10.25
C GLU A 155 25.53 10.31 10.98
N ILE A 156 24.84 10.67 12.06
CA ILE A 156 23.94 9.77 12.81
C ILE A 156 22.90 9.15 11.87
N ALA A 157 22.24 9.96 11.05
CA ALA A 157 21.22 9.47 10.11
C ALA A 157 21.80 8.51 9.06
N THR A 158 23.00 8.79 8.55
CA THR A 158 23.70 7.94 7.57
C THR A 158 24.18 6.63 8.22
N GLN A 159 24.66 6.67 9.47
CA GLN A 159 25.03 5.48 10.23
C GLN A 159 23.81 4.56 10.44
N VAL A 160 22.65 5.11 10.80
CA VAL A 160 21.40 4.36 11.00
C VAL A 160 20.88 3.77 9.68
N LEU A 161 20.83 4.55 8.58
CA LEU A 161 20.47 4.03 7.26
C LEU A 161 21.41 2.88 6.83
N GLY A 162 22.70 3.00 7.11
CA GLY A 162 23.67 1.94 6.87
C GLY A 162 23.46 0.69 7.74
N GLN A 163 22.95 0.83 8.97
CA GLN A 163 22.56 -0.31 9.81
C GLN A 163 21.31 -1.01 9.25
N ILE A 164 20.28 -0.26 8.88
CA ILE A 164 19.04 -0.79 8.27
C ILE A 164 19.37 -1.59 7.01
N PHE A 165 20.17 -1.03 6.10
CA PHE A 165 20.57 -1.71 4.87
C PHE A 165 21.40 -2.98 5.13
N ARG A 166 22.31 -2.97 6.12
CA ARG A 166 23.08 -4.17 6.50
C ARG A 166 22.18 -5.28 7.06
N ASN A 167 21.19 -4.93 7.89
CA ASN A 167 20.26 -5.92 8.44
C ASN A 167 19.42 -6.56 7.33
N TYR A 168 18.87 -5.76 6.42
CA TYR A 168 18.12 -6.23 5.24
C TYR A 168 18.94 -7.20 4.37
N LEU A 169 20.22 -6.90 4.11
CA LEU A 169 21.11 -7.80 3.37
C LEU A 169 21.37 -9.14 4.08
N LEU A 170 21.43 -9.15 5.41
CA LEU A 170 21.59 -10.38 6.21
C LEU A 170 20.30 -11.22 6.20
N GLU A 171 19.12 -10.57 6.23
CA GLU A 171 17.83 -11.25 6.11
C GLU A 171 17.66 -11.92 4.73
N LEU A 172 18.07 -11.26 3.64
CA LEU A 172 18.12 -11.86 2.30
C LEU A 172 19.08 -13.06 2.24
N GLN A 173 20.29 -12.93 2.79
CA GLN A 173 21.26 -14.04 2.83
C GLN A 173 20.74 -15.26 3.62
N ALA A 174 19.96 -15.02 4.68
CA ALA A 174 19.34 -16.07 5.48
C ALA A 174 18.15 -16.76 4.78
N ALA A 175 17.45 -16.06 3.88
CA ALA A 175 16.36 -16.62 3.08
C ALA A 175 16.87 -17.43 1.89
N ASP A 176 17.81 -16.86 1.11
CA ASP A 176 18.18 -17.36 -0.22
C ASP A 176 19.48 -18.19 -0.23
N GLY A 177 20.16 -18.31 0.92
CA GLY A 177 21.40 -19.10 1.09
C GLY A 177 22.58 -18.64 0.24
N SER A 178 22.45 -17.50 -0.45
CA SER A 178 23.38 -16.95 -1.44
C SER A 178 23.55 -15.46 -1.19
N SER A 179 24.67 -14.88 -1.65
CA SER A 179 24.88 -13.44 -1.45
C SER A 179 24.03 -12.65 -2.45
N PRO A 180 23.31 -11.59 -2.02
CA PRO A 180 22.63 -10.66 -2.94
C PRO A 180 23.60 -9.88 -3.85
N PHE A 181 24.91 -10.00 -3.63
CA PHE A 181 25.97 -9.48 -4.52
C PHE A 181 26.63 -10.57 -5.38
N SER A 182 26.06 -11.78 -5.45
CA SER A 182 26.55 -12.83 -6.36
C SER A 182 26.32 -12.40 -7.82
N PRO A 183 27.24 -12.72 -8.75
CA PRO A 183 26.98 -12.55 -10.17
C PRO A 183 25.72 -13.33 -10.59
N LEU A 184 24.87 -12.71 -11.42
CA LEU A 184 23.77 -13.41 -12.08
C LEU A 184 24.34 -14.43 -13.11
N PRO A 185 23.67 -15.58 -13.31
CA PRO A 185 24.06 -16.59 -14.29
C PRO A 185 23.77 -16.19 -15.74
#